data_AF-A0A3A8EIG6-F1
#
_entry.id   AF-A0A3A8EIG6-F1
#
_cell.length_a   1.000
_cell.length_b   1.000
_cell.length_c   1.000
_cell.angle_alpha   90.00
_cell.angle_beta   90.00
_cell.angle_gamma   90.00
#
_symmetry.space_group_name_H-M   'P 1'
#
loop_
_entity.id
_entity.type
_entity.pdbx_description
1 polymer ?
#
loop_
_entity_poly.entity_id
_entity_poly.type
_entity_poly.pdbx_seq_one_letter_code
_entity_poly.pdbx_strand_id
1 'polypeptide(L)'
;MHKNVKRVLKGLAWLVLAGCLGFVCMIGFYIYMIYGIHPSDEGSGGLACEYDRDFQVTKAEMYRIQDGKRVITSVDPILCEKSRADFPE
;
A
#
# COMPACT_ATOMS: atom_id res chain seq x y z
N MET A 1 -34.73 8.68 -40.53
CA MET A 1 -34.68 8.18 -39.12
C MET A 1 -33.37 7.48 -38.74
N HIS A 2 -32.79 6.60 -39.56
CA HIS A 2 -31.60 5.79 -39.21
C HIS A 2 -30.30 6.54 -38.81
N LYS A 3 -30.02 7.73 -39.39
CA LYS A 3 -28.78 8.49 -39.08
C LYS A 3 -28.76 9.06 -37.65
N ASN A 4 -29.92 9.47 -37.13
CA ASN A 4 -30.02 10.03 -35.78
C ASN A 4 -29.81 8.96 -34.70
N VAL A 5 -30.36 7.76 -34.92
CA VAL A 5 -30.20 6.61 -34.01
C VAL A 5 -28.73 6.21 -33.89
N LYS A 6 -27.99 6.11 -35.01
CA LYS A 6 -26.55 5.78 -34.98
C LYS A 6 -25.72 6.82 -34.23
N ARG A 7 -26.06 8.12 -34.36
CA ARG A 7 -25.35 9.22 -33.68
C ARG A 7 -25.60 9.18 -32.17
N VAL A 8 -26.84 8.93 -31.75
CA VAL A 8 -27.20 8.76 -30.33
C VAL A 8 -26.51 7.54 -29.74
N LEU A 9 -26.53 6.40 -30.43
CA LEU A 9 -25.88 5.18 -29.95
C LEU A 9 -24.37 5.34 -29.81
N LYS A 10 -23.73 6.04 -30.76
CA LYS A 10 -22.30 6.37 -30.67
C LYS A 10 -21.99 7.28 -29.48
N GLY A 11 -22.85 8.26 -29.21
CA GLY A 11 -22.72 9.12 -28.02
C GLY A 11 -22.86 8.33 -26.72
N LEU A 12 -23.83 7.42 -26.65
CA LEU A 12 -24.03 6.55 -25.50
C LEU A 12 -22.81 5.62 -25.27
N ALA A 13 -22.26 5.05 -26.33
CA ALA A 13 -21.07 4.21 -26.26
C ALA A 13 -19.85 5.00 -25.74
N TRP A 14 -19.68 6.25 -26.17
CA TRP A 14 -18.63 7.14 -25.64
C TRP A 14 -18.80 7.46 -24.16
N LEU A 15 -20.03 7.70 -23.71
CA LEU A 15 -20.33 7.91 -22.29
C LEU A 15 -19.99 6.67 -21.44
N VAL A 16 -20.38 5.48 -21.91
CA VAL A 16 -20.03 4.22 -21.23
C VAL A 16 -18.52 4.04 -21.17
N LEU A 17 -17.81 4.31 -22.27
CA LEU A 17 -16.36 4.17 -22.33
C LEU A 17 -15.64 5.15 -21.40
N ALA A 18 -16.10 6.41 -21.33
CA ALA A 18 -15.60 7.39 -20.38
C ALA A 18 -15.86 6.97 -18.92
N GLY A 19 -17.04 6.42 -18.63
CA GLY A 19 -17.38 5.87 -17.32
C GLY A 19 -16.49 4.71 -16.91
N CYS A 20 -16.27 3.74 -17.83
CA CYS A 20 -15.37 2.62 -17.60
C CYS A 20 -13.92 3.07 -17.38
N LEU A 21 -13.43 4.02 -18.18
CA LEU A 21 -12.08 4.57 -18.01
C LEU A 21 -11.93 5.26 -16.65
N GLY A 22 -12.91 6.08 -16.26
CA GLY A 22 -12.94 6.73 -14.95
C GLY A 22 -12.94 5.72 -13.80
N PHE A 23 -13.71 4.64 -13.93
CA PHE A 23 -13.76 3.57 -12.94
C PHE A 23 -12.41 2.84 -12.80
N VAL A 24 -11.75 2.51 -13.91
CA VAL A 24 -10.41 1.90 -13.90
C VAL A 24 -9.38 2.82 -13.25
N CYS A 25 -9.39 4.12 -13.59
CA CYS A 25 -8.51 5.10 -12.96
C CYS A 25 -8.76 5.22 -11.46
N MET A 26 -10.03 5.19 -11.02
CA MET A 26 -10.38 5.25 -9.60
C MET A 26 -9.87 4.03 -8.84
N ILE A 27 -10.02 2.82 -9.40
CA ILE A 27 -9.48 1.59 -8.80
C ILE A 27 -7.95 1.67 -8.71
N GLY A 28 -7.29 2.07 -9.79
CA GLY A 28 -5.83 2.21 -9.81
C GLY A 28 -5.33 3.20 -8.76
N PHE A 29 -5.99 4.36 -8.64
CA PHE A 29 -5.68 5.34 -7.62
C PHE A 29 -5.91 4.80 -6.20
N TYR A 30 -6.99 4.08 -5.96
CA TYR A 30 -7.28 3.50 -4.64
C TYR A 30 -6.24 2.45 -4.23
N ILE A 31 -5.85 1.56 -5.15
CA ILE A 31 -4.78 0.57 -4.91
C ILE A 31 -3.46 1.29 -4.61
N TYR A 32 -3.13 2.34 -5.36
CA TYR A 32 -1.94 3.16 -5.11
C TYR A 32 -1.98 3.81 -3.73
N MET A 33 -3.13 4.31 -3.27
CA MET A 33 -3.25 4.90 -1.93
C MET A 33 -3.02 3.90 -0.79
N ILE A 34 -3.43 2.62 -0.95
CA ILE A 34 -3.27 1.61 0.10
C ILE A 34 -1.87 1.00 0.12
N TYR A 35 -1.34 0.67 -1.06
CA TYR A 35 -0.12 -0.13 -1.19
C TYR A 35 1.06 0.64 -1.78
N GLY A 36 0.81 1.81 -2.35
CA GLY A 36 1.86 2.64 -2.94
C GLY A 36 2.72 3.27 -1.88
N ILE A 37 4.01 3.37 -2.19
CA ILE A 37 4.96 4.17 -1.44
C ILE A 37 4.81 5.60 -1.93
N HIS A 38 4.32 6.50 -1.09
CA HIS A 38 4.20 7.91 -1.44
C HIS A 38 5.57 8.57 -1.33
N PRO A 39 5.90 9.56 -2.17
CA PRO A 39 7.11 10.35 -2.00
C PRO A 39 7.18 11.03 -0.61
N SER A 40 6.02 11.34 -0.02
CA SER A 40 5.95 11.87 1.34
C SER A 40 6.32 10.84 2.42
N ASP A 41 6.34 9.55 2.09
CA ASP A 41 6.77 8.49 3.01
C ASP A 41 8.31 8.38 3.05
N GLU A 42 9.03 9.21 2.28
CA GLU A 42 10.48 9.23 2.28
C GLU A 42 11.04 9.54 3.68
N GLY A 43 11.96 8.71 4.15
CA GLY A 43 12.47 8.76 5.51
C GLY A 43 11.56 8.12 6.56
N SER A 44 10.30 7.84 6.24
CA SER A 44 9.40 7.04 7.09
C SER A 44 9.93 5.63 7.21
N GLY A 45 9.83 5.09 8.43
CA GLY A 45 10.36 3.78 8.75
C GLY A 45 9.68 3.21 9.97
N GLY A 46 9.94 1.93 10.21
CA GLY A 46 9.41 1.21 11.34
C GLY A 46 10.34 0.09 11.75
N LEU A 47 10.26 -0.26 13.02
CA LEU A 47 10.94 -1.43 13.58
C LEU A 47 9.94 -2.59 13.60
N ALA A 48 10.27 -3.67 12.91
CA ALA A 48 9.56 -4.93 12.95
C ALA A 48 10.36 -5.91 13.81
N CYS A 49 9.70 -6.45 14.83
CA CYS A 49 10.28 -7.40 15.78
C CYS A 49 9.46 -8.69 15.72
N GLU A 50 10.14 -9.82 15.58
CA GLU A 50 9.56 -11.16 15.68
C GLU A 50 10.00 -11.79 17.00
N TYR A 51 9.05 -12.39 17.72
CA TYR A 51 9.28 -13.04 19.00
C TYR A 51 8.85 -14.49 18.94
N ASP A 52 9.60 -15.38 19.61
CA ASP A 52 9.19 -16.77 19.80
C ASP A 52 8.11 -16.91 20.89
N ARG A 53 7.61 -18.12 21.09
CA ARG A 53 6.66 -18.50 22.16
C ARG A 53 7.17 -18.19 23.57
N ASP A 54 8.48 -18.12 23.75
CA ASP A 54 9.11 -17.72 25.01
C ASP A 54 9.37 -16.20 25.11
N PHE A 55 8.76 -15.40 24.22
CA PHE A 55 8.88 -13.94 24.15
C PHE A 55 10.31 -13.43 23.92
N GLN A 56 11.20 -14.28 23.39
CA GLN A 56 12.54 -13.89 22.98
C GLN A 56 12.54 -13.39 21.55
N VAL A 57 13.29 -12.31 21.29
CA VAL A 57 13.42 -11.74 19.94
C VAL A 57 14.17 -12.73 19.05
N THR A 58 13.50 -13.23 18.01
CA THR A 58 14.10 -14.10 16.99
C THR A 58 14.55 -13.32 15.77
N LYS A 59 13.92 -12.18 15.51
CA LYS A 59 14.22 -11.33 14.35
C LYS A 59 13.95 -9.86 14.64
N ALA A 60 14.88 -9.00 14.27
CA ALA A 60 14.72 -7.55 14.34
C ALA A 60 15.09 -6.93 13.00
N GLU A 61 14.12 -6.33 12.34
CA GLU A 61 14.28 -5.68 11.04
C GLU A 61 13.75 -4.26 11.11
N MET A 62 14.57 -3.30 10.70
CA MET A 62 14.11 -1.95 10.46
C MET A 62 13.82 -1.79 8.99
N TYR A 63 12.64 -1.28 8.63
CA TYR A 63 12.40 -0.82 7.27
C TYR A 63 12.46 0.70 7.23
N ARG A 64 13.01 1.24 6.15
CA ARG A 64 13.00 2.67 5.84
C ARG A 64 12.72 2.86 4.37
N ILE A 65 11.95 3.89 4.05
CA ILE A 65 11.71 4.26 2.67
C ILE A 65 12.81 5.23 2.24
N GLN A 66 13.62 4.81 1.26
CA GLN A 66 14.70 5.60 0.65
C GLN A 66 14.56 5.51 -0.87
N ASP A 67 14.66 6.65 -1.56
CA ASP A 67 14.52 6.74 -3.02
C ASP A 67 13.24 6.07 -3.55
N GLY A 68 12.12 6.21 -2.83
CA GLY A 68 10.83 5.61 -3.18
C GLY A 68 10.78 4.07 -3.07
N LYS A 69 11.77 3.44 -2.42
CA LYS A 69 11.83 1.99 -2.19
C LYS A 69 11.86 1.66 -0.71
N ARG A 70 11.21 0.56 -0.33
CA ARG A 70 11.28 0.01 1.03
C ARG A 70 12.60 -0.76 1.18
N VAL A 71 13.54 -0.19 1.93
CA VAL A 71 14.82 -0.82 2.28
C VAL A 71 14.66 -1.48 3.64
N ILE A 72 14.95 -2.78 3.72
CA ILE A 72 14.89 -3.55 4.97
C ILE A 72 16.31 -3.84 5.41
N THR A 73 16.63 -3.50 6.66
CA THR A 73 17.94 -3.72 7.26
C THR A 73 17.78 -4.50 8.56
N SER A 74 18.54 -5.58 8.71
CA SER A 74 18.65 -6.27 9.99
C SER A 74 19.30 -5.34 11.02
N VAL A 75 18.70 -5.27 12.20
CA VAL A 75 19.18 -4.43 13.30
C VAL A 75 19.42 -5.27 14.55
N ASP A 76 20.08 -4.69 15.54
CA ASP A 76 20.39 -5.36 16.79
C ASP A 76 19.07 -5.76 17.52
N PRO A 77 18.91 -7.04 17.92
CA PRO A 77 17.75 -7.51 18.68
C PRO A 77 17.45 -6.71 19.94
N ILE A 78 18.45 -6.04 20.53
CA ILE A 78 18.27 -5.21 21.74
C ILE A 78 17.29 -4.06 21.53
N LEU A 79 17.16 -3.56 20.30
CA LEU A 79 16.18 -2.52 19.95
C LEU A 79 14.72 -3.01 20.07
N CYS A 80 14.53 -4.32 20.03
CA CYS A 80 13.25 -5.01 20.17
C CYS A 80 13.07 -5.61 21.57
N GLU A 81 13.98 -5.37 22.52
CA GLU A 81 13.85 -5.92 23.86
C GLU A 81 12.68 -5.22 24.59
N LYS A 82 11.63 -5.99 24.90
CA LYS A 82 10.44 -5.53 25.62
C LYS A 82 10.22 -6.34 26.89
N SER A 83 9.63 -5.70 27.90
CA SER A 83 9.25 -6.41 29.11
C SER A 83 8.12 -7.40 28.81
N ARG A 84 8.13 -8.56 29.45
CA ARG A 84 7.06 -9.57 29.29
C ARG A 84 5.67 -9.01 29.63
N ALA A 85 5.61 -7.99 30.49
CA ALA A 85 4.39 -7.28 30.85
C ALA A 85 3.80 -6.41 29.72
N ASP A 86 4.57 -6.15 28.66
CA ASP A 86 4.12 -5.36 27.50
C ASP A 86 3.40 -6.21 26.45
N PHE A 87 3.35 -7.53 26.63
CA PHE A 87 2.65 -8.44 25.73
C PHE A 87 1.23 -8.70 26.27
N PRO A 88 0.20 -8.62 25.41
CA PRO A 88 -1.17 -8.95 25.83
C PRO A 88 -1.25 -10.42 26.27
N GLU A 89 -1.94 -10.66 27.39
CA GLU A 89 -2.21 -12.00 27.94
C GLU A 89 -3.12 -12.85 27.05
#